data_AF-A0A3C0ST50-F1
#
_entry.id   AF-A0A3C0ST50-F1
#
_cell.length_a   1.000
_cell.length_b   1.000
_cell.length_c   1.000
_cell.angle_alpha   90.00
_cell.angle_beta   90.00
_cell.angle_gamma   90.00
#
_symmetry.space_group_name_H-M   'P 1'
#
loop_
_entity.id
_entity.type
_entity.pdbx_description
1 polymer ?
#
loop_
_entity_poly.entity_id
_entity_poly.type
_entity_poly.pdbx_seq_one_letter_code
_entity_poly.pdbx_strand_id
1 'polypeptide(L)'
;MKKFILNASITVVGFILILLISTVITTSIKSIYTFSINKFNIEESTNLSVDEMKESYSYVIDYLLYSNNDKFELPSLEYSEDGA
;
A
#
# COMPACT_ATOMS: atom_id res chain seq x y z
N MET A 1 40.75 -3.10 -3.21
CA MET A 1 39.70 -3.69 -4.08
C MET A 1 38.68 -4.50 -3.28
N LYS A 2 39.04 -5.62 -2.63
CA LYS A 2 38.07 -6.47 -1.88
C LYS A 2 37.27 -5.72 -0.79
N LYS A 3 37.92 -4.87 0.02
CA LYS A 3 37.25 -4.04 1.04
C LYS A 3 36.31 -2.99 0.43
N PHE A 4 36.68 -2.42 -0.71
CA PHE A 4 35.85 -1.44 -1.41
C PHE A 4 34.57 -2.07 -1.97
N ILE A 5 34.70 -3.24 -2.61
CA ILE A 5 33.57 -4.01 -3.15
C ILE A 5 32.63 -4.46 -2.01
N LEU A 6 33.19 -4.92 -0.89
CA LEU A 6 32.41 -5.30 0.28
C LEU A 6 31.61 -4.11 0.84
N ASN A 7 32.25 -2.97 1.02
CA ASN A 7 31.59 -1.76 1.52
C ASN A 7 30.48 -1.30 0.57
N ALA A 8 30.75 -1.25 -0.74
CA ALA A 8 29.74 -0.89 -1.74
C ALA A 8 28.53 -1.84 -1.71
N SER A 9 28.78 -3.15 -1.57
CA SER A 9 27.71 -4.15 -1.46
C SER A 9 26.85 -3.95 -0.23
N ILE A 10 27.48 -3.70 0.93
CA ILE A 10 26.76 -3.42 2.19
C ILE A 10 25.91 -2.15 2.04
N THR A 11 26.46 -1.09 1.43
CA THR A 11 25.71 0.15 1.22
C THR A 11 24.49 -0.06 0.32
N VAL A 12 24.64 -0.78 -0.80
CA VAL A 12 23.53 -1.05 -1.72
C VAL A 12 22.44 -1.89 -1.04
N VAL A 13 22.83 -2.97 -0.35
CA VAL A 13 21.88 -3.83 0.38
C VAL A 13 21.19 -3.05 1.49
N GLY A 14 21.94 -2.26 2.27
CA GLY A 14 21.39 -1.42 3.33
C GLY A 14 20.39 -0.39 2.80
N PHE A 15 20.71 0.24 1.67
CA PHE A 15 19.80 1.19 1.02
C PHE A 15 18.50 0.53 0.56
N ILE A 16 18.59 -0.64 -0.10
CA ILE A 16 17.41 -1.39 -0.52
C ILE A 16 16.57 -1.79 0.70
N LEU A 17 17.19 -2.27 1.78
CA LEU A 17 16.47 -2.62 3.00
C LEU A 17 15.74 -1.42 3.62
N ILE A 18 16.40 -0.26 3.69
CA ILE A 18 15.77 0.97 4.19
C ILE A 18 14.56 1.34 3.33
N LEU A 19 14.68 1.26 2.00
CA LEU A 19 13.55 1.54 1.10
C LEU A 19 12.39 0.57 1.32
N LEU A 20 12.67 -0.74 1.39
CA LEU A 20 11.63 -1.76 1.62
C LEU A 20 10.90 -1.54 2.94
N ILE A 21 11.66 -1.30 4.02
CA ILE A 21 11.08 -1.01 5.35
C ILE A 21 10.25 0.27 5.31
N SER A 22 10.75 1.32 4.69
CA SER A 22 10.04 2.59 4.55
C SER A 22 8.72 2.42 3.79
N THR A 23 8.72 1.64 2.70
CA THR A 23 7.51 1.35 1.94
C THR A 23 6.49 0.59 2.78
N VAL A 24 6.89 -0.50 3.46
CA VAL A 24 5.99 -1.27 4.33
C VAL A 24 5.39 -0.40 5.43
N ILE A 25 6.22 0.40 6.11
CA ILE A 25 5.75 1.33 7.16
C ILE A 25 4.75 2.32 6.59
N THR A 26 5.09 2.99 5.48
CA THR A 26 4.22 4.02 4.88
C THR A 26 2.88 3.44 4.44
N THR A 27 2.91 2.29 3.76
CA THR A 27 1.71 1.56 3.30
C THR A 27 0.82 1.14 4.48
N SER A 28 1.39 0.74 5.62
CA SER A 28 0.62 0.32 6.79
C SER A 28 -0.17 1.44 7.48
N ILE A 29 0.15 2.72 7.22
CA ILE A 29 -0.50 3.87 7.87
C ILE A 29 -1.80 4.21 7.13
N LYS A 30 -2.87 3.46 7.42
CA LYS A 30 -4.23 3.63 6.84
C LYS A 30 -4.76 5.08 6.95
N SER A 31 -4.38 5.80 8.00
CA SER A 31 -4.79 7.20 8.23
C SER A 31 -4.33 8.18 7.15
N ILE A 32 -3.20 7.92 6.47
CA ILE A 32 -2.70 8.79 5.38
C ILE A 32 -3.70 8.81 4.21
N TYR A 33 -4.27 7.65 3.89
CA TYR A 33 -5.26 7.49 2.83
C TYR A 33 -6.60 8.10 3.23
N THR A 34 -7.05 7.85 4.46
CA THR A 34 -8.28 8.47 4.99
C THR A 34 -8.20 9.99 5.00
N PHE A 35 -7.03 10.54 5.36
CA PHE A 35 -6.79 11.98 5.29
C PHE A 35 -6.90 12.51 3.86
N SER A 36 -6.34 11.78 2.89
CA SER A 36 -6.38 12.16 1.47
C SER A 36 -7.82 12.20 0.93
N ILE A 37 -8.66 11.21 1.28
CA ILE A 37 -10.08 11.16 0.88
C ILE A 37 -10.79 12.47 1.27
N ASN A 38 -10.62 12.90 2.53
CA ASN A 38 -11.24 14.11 3.04
C ASN A 38 -10.60 15.38 2.47
N LYS A 39 -9.27 15.40 2.33
CA LYS A 39 -8.53 16.58 1.85
C LYS A 39 -8.87 16.93 0.40
N PHE A 40 -9.13 15.92 -0.43
CA PHE A 40 -9.40 16.08 -1.85
C PHE A 40 -10.89 15.96 -2.20
N ASN A 41 -11.79 15.92 -1.20
CA ASN A 41 -13.23 15.75 -1.38
C ASN A 41 -13.58 14.61 -2.35
N ILE A 42 -12.94 13.45 -2.21
CA ILE A 42 -13.07 12.36 -3.18
C ILE A 42 -14.52 11.85 -3.24
N GLU A 43 -15.25 11.91 -2.13
CA GLU A 43 -16.68 11.58 -2.05
C GLU A 43 -17.52 12.41 -3.04
N GLU A 44 -17.18 13.67 -3.30
CA GLU A 44 -17.92 14.51 -4.26
C GLU A 44 -17.62 14.13 -5.73
N SER A 45 -16.48 13.48 -5.97
CA SER A 45 -16.01 13.07 -7.30
C SER A 45 -16.34 11.62 -7.64
N THR A 46 -16.87 10.86 -6.68
CA THR A 46 -17.17 9.44 -6.79
C THR A 46 -18.61 9.20 -6.33
N ASN A 47 -19.20 8.06 -6.66
CA ASN A 47 -20.49 7.64 -6.08
C ASN A 47 -20.27 6.76 -4.84
N LEU A 48 -19.16 6.94 -4.12
CA LEU A 48 -18.77 6.15 -2.97
C LEU A 48 -18.79 7.02 -1.72
N SER A 49 -19.33 6.49 -0.63
CA SER A 49 -19.20 7.12 0.67
C SER A 49 -17.76 7.05 1.18
N VAL A 50 -17.41 7.96 2.08
CA VAL A 50 -16.11 7.94 2.77
C VAL A 50 -15.83 6.60 3.45
N ASP A 51 -16.84 5.96 4.03
CA ASP A 51 -16.66 4.71 4.76
C ASP A 51 -16.45 3.51 3.81
N GLU A 52 -17.15 3.45 2.69
CA GLU A 52 -16.91 2.43 1.64
C GLU A 52 -15.49 2.53 1.08
N MET A 53 -14.98 3.77 0.89
CA MET A 53 -13.61 3.99 0.44
C MET A 53 -12.58 3.56 1.49
N LYS A 54 -12.81 3.86 2.78
CA LYS A 54 -11.92 3.42 3.87
C LYS A 54 -11.88 1.91 3.99
N GLU A 55 -13.01 1.23 3.84
CA GLU A 55 -13.11 -0.23 3.92
C GLU A 55 -12.34 -0.87 2.77
N SER A 56 -12.59 -0.45 1.53
CA SER A 56 -11.85 -0.91 0.34
C SER A 56 -10.35 -0.66 0.45
N TYR A 57 -9.92 0.53 0.90
CA TYR A 57 -8.50 0.80 1.13
C TYR A 57 -7.90 -0.10 2.22
N SER A 58 -8.61 -0.26 3.34
CA SER A 58 -8.14 -1.10 4.44
C SER A 58 -7.96 -2.55 3.98
N TYR A 59 -8.90 -3.06 3.19
CA TYR A 59 -8.82 -4.38 2.58
C TYR A 59 -7.56 -4.53 1.72
N VAL A 60 -7.28 -3.58 0.81
CA VAL A 60 -6.09 -3.64 -0.05
C VAL A 60 -4.81 -3.63 0.77
N ILE A 61 -4.71 -2.77 1.78
CA ILE A 61 -3.54 -2.72 2.67
C ILE A 61 -3.35 -4.06 3.40
N ASP A 62 -4.44 -4.64 3.91
CA ASP A 62 -4.39 -5.91 4.63
C ASP A 62 -4.02 -7.07 3.69
N TYR A 63 -4.56 -7.10 2.47
CA TYR A 63 -4.23 -8.07 1.43
C TYR A 63 -2.75 -8.00 1.01
N LEU A 64 -2.17 -6.80 0.94
CA LEU A 64 -0.76 -6.61 0.58
C LEU A 64 0.21 -6.96 1.71
N LEU A 65 -0.18 -6.71 2.97
CA LEU A 65 0.71 -6.86 4.13
C LEU A 65 0.61 -8.23 4.79
N TYR A 66 -0.55 -8.87 4.73
CA TYR A 66 -0.79 -10.16 5.35
C TYR A 66 -0.93 -11.24 4.27
N SER A 67 -0.41 -12.44 4.57
CA SER A 67 -0.57 -13.60 3.69
C SER A 67 -2.03 -14.04 3.71
N ASN A 68 -2.83 -13.53 2.78
CA ASN A 68 -4.15 -14.06 2.47
C ASN A 68 -4.01 -15.12 1.38
N ASN A 69 -4.52 -16.32 1.64
CA ASN A 69 -4.65 -17.37 0.62
C ASN A 69 -5.93 -17.23 -0.21
N ASP A 70 -6.73 -16.20 0.10
CA ASP A 70 -8.00 -15.94 -0.55
C ASP A 70 -7.79 -15.12 -1.81
N LYS A 71 -8.71 -15.27 -2.77
CA LYS A 71 -8.72 -14.46 -3.99
C LYS A 71 -8.94 -12.99 -3.62
N PHE A 72 -8.24 -12.09 -4.29
CA PHE A 72 -8.49 -10.65 -4.16
C PHE A 72 -9.96 -10.34 -4.48
N GLU A 73 -10.65 -9.71 -3.55
CA GLU A 73 -12.06 -9.32 -3.68
C GLU A 73 -12.36 -8.06 -2.87
N LEU A 74 -12.55 -6.94 -3.57
CA LEU A 74 -12.92 -5.67 -2.94
C LEU A 74 -14.35 -5.74 -2.35
N PRO A 75 -14.58 -5.23 -1.12
CA PRO A 75 -15.88 -5.32 -0.46
C PRO A 75 -17.00 -4.52 -1.14
N SER A 76 -16.69 -3.31 -1.61
CA SER A 76 -17.69 -2.29 -2.01
C SER A 76 -17.53 -1.78 -3.45
N LEU A 77 -16.58 -2.33 -4.19
CA LEU A 77 -16.23 -1.89 -5.54
C LEU A 77 -16.33 -3.07 -6.51
N GLU A 78 -17.17 -2.93 -7.53
CA GLU A 78 -17.15 -3.85 -8.66
C GLU A 78 -15.88 -3.64 -9.50
N TYR A 79 -15.24 -4.74 -9.87
CA TYR A 79 -14.05 -4.74 -10.72
C TYR A 79 -14.15 -5.88 -11.74
N SER A 80 -13.54 -5.70 -12.91
CA SER A 80 -13.42 -6.77 -13.91
C SER A 80 -12.43 -7.82 -13.44
N GLU A 81 -12.45 -9.02 -14.02
CA GLU A 81 -11.43 -10.04 -13.74
C GLU A 81 -10.00 -9.53 -13.99
N ASP A 82 -9.80 -8.73 -15.04
CA ASP A 82 -8.50 -8.07 -15.32
C ASP A 82 -8.17 -6.89 -14.40
N GLY A 83 -9.14 -6.44 -13.61
CA GLY A 83 -8.99 -5.35 -12.64
C GLY A 83 -8.71 -5.86 -11.22
N ALA A 84 -8.70 -7.18 -11.05
CA ALA A 84 -8.35 -7.91 -9.82
C ALA A 84 -6.86 -8.21 -9.78
#